data_AF-A0A9C8AL31-F1
#
_entry.id   AF-A0A9C8AL31-F1
#
_cell.length_a   1.000
_cell.length_b   1.000
_cell.length_c   1.000
_cell.angle_alpha   90.00
_cell.angle_beta   90.00
_cell.angle_gamma   90.00
#
_symmetry.space_group_name_H-M   'P 1'
#
loop_
_entity.id
_entity.type
_entity.pdbx_description
1 polymer ?
#
loop_
_entity_poly.entity_id
_entity_poly.type
_entity_poly.pdbx_seq_one_letter_code
_entity_poly.pdbx_strand_id
1 'polypeptide(L)'
;MGKPDESCLAAVDRCKTTFFIGGWRVRHVISASRRTDIVTWYAAWFTKAIHRGWVKVRHPFSNDFYLVSLKPEDVHTVVLWSKDFSPLLENRYGLRDALSKYDQLFCHFTITGLGATPLEPKVPPWQEAVRQLPELVKLVGDPRRVTLRFDPIIHWEEAGEILSNLPLAEPILRAAAENGITSVRISFATIYGKVRKRKGWKWIDPPLERKLEITSELVRMARSLGLTIHSCADTSLLQAGALPSRCIDGELLSRLHPKGFKAPTEKDRGQRPQCGCTVSIDIGSYTMKCPSGCVYCYAHPIIQPKNLNPSEKSSPRLRGLRG
;
A
#
# COMPACT_ATOMS: atom_id res chain seq x y z
N MET A 1 26.59 8.88 -28.22
CA MET A 1 26.06 9.82 -27.21
C MET A 1 25.11 10.78 -27.91
N GLY A 2 23.81 10.50 -27.89
CA GLY A 2 22.81 11.40 -28.48
C GLY A 2 22.51 12.54 -27.51
N LYS A 3 22.55 13.78 -28.01
CA LYS A 3 22.18 14.97 -27.22
C LYS A 3 20.75 14.79 -26.66
N PRO A 4 20.48 15.20 -25.41
CA PRO A 4 19.12 15.19 -24.89
C PRO A 4 18.25 16.14 -25.73
N ASP A 5 17.10 15.63 -26.14
CA ASP A 5 16.06 16.33 -26.91
C ASP A 5 15.59 17.60 -26.16
N GLU A 6 15.93 18.78 -26.68
CA GLU A 6 15.58 20.09 -26.13
C GLU A 6 14.06 20.31 -26.01
N SER A 7 13.23 19.55 -26.74
CA SER A 7 11.78 19.60 -26.61
C SER A 7 11.26 19.04 -25.28
N CYS A 8 12.05 18.16 -24.62
CA CYS A 8 11.73 17.66 -23.28
C CYS A 8 11.98 18.71 -22.20
N LEU A 9 12.99 19.57 -22.34
CA LEU A 9 13.33 20.59 -21.34
C LEU A 9 12.28 21.71 -21.30
N ALA A 10 11.75 22.13 -22.45
CA ALA A 10 10.64 23.09 -22.54
C ALA A 10 9.29 22.53 -22.04
N ALA A 11 9.16 21.20 -21.92
CA ALA A 11 7.96 20.57 -21.32
C ALA A 11 8.02 20.51 -19.78
N VAL A 12 9.23 20.57 -19.18
CA VAL A 12 9.40 20.59 -17.72
C VAL A 12 8.90 21.90 -17.12
N ASP A 13 9.03 23.03 -17.83
CA ASP A 13 8.47 24.33 -17.39
C ASP A 13 6.93 24.39 -17.42
N ARG A 14 6.29 23.41 -18.07
CA ARG A 14 4.82 23.21 -18.01
C ARG A 14 4.43 22.06 -17.08
N CYS A 15 5.25 21.75 -16.08
CA CYS A 15 4.86 20.87 -14.97
C CYS A 15 3.66 21.49 -14.23
N LYS A 16 2.44 21.01 -14.54
CA LYS A 16 1.19 21.35 -13.83
C LYS A 16 1.14 20.80 -12.38
N THR A 17 2.29 20.64 -11.73
CA THR A 17 2.40 20.00 -10.41
C THR A 17 3.07 20.88 -9.36
N THR A 18 3.40 22.13 -9.69
CA THR A 18 3.77 23.11 -8.67
C THR A 18 2.52 23.57 -7.95
N PHE A 19 2.29 23.05 -6.75
CA PHE A 19 1.23 23.52 -5.87
C PHE A 19 1.70 24.79 -5.16
N PHE A 20 0.87 25.81 -5.18
CA PHE A 20 1.07 27.02 -4.40
C PHE A 20 -0.06 27.14 -3.38
N ILE A 21 0.29 27.18 -2.09
CA ILE A 21 -0.66 27.46 -1.00
C ILE A 21 -0.17 28.75 -0.33
N GLY A 22 -1.01 29.79 -0.32
CA GLY A 22 -0.66 31.10 0.27
C GLY A 22 0.58 31.77 -0.35
N GLY A 23 0.85 31.53 -1.64
CA GLY A 23 2.01 32.12 -2.34
C GLY A 23 3.33 31.35 -2.22
N TRP A 24 3.37 30.26 -1.46
CA TRP A 24 4.57 29.43 -1.27
C TRP A 24 4.55 28.19 -2.15
N ARG A 25 5.70 27.84 -2.74
CA ARG A 25 5.89 26.57 -3.46
C ARG A 25 5.82 25.40 -2.47
N VAL A 26 4.76 24.61 -2.53
CA VAL A 26 4.55 23.47 -1.63
C VAL A 26 5.09 22.22 -2.31
N ARG A 27 5.96 21.51 -1.61
CA ARG A 27 6.48 20.22 -2.08
C ARG A 27 5.37 19.18 -2.06
N HIS A 28 5.21 18.42 -3.14
CA HIS A 28 4.14 17.43 -3.25
C HIS A 28 4.52 16.09 -2.62
N VAL A 29 3.51 15.33 -2.22
CA VAL A 29 3.66 13.95 -1.76
C VAL A 29 3.48 13.00 -2.95
N ILE A 30 4.44 12.10 -3.15
CA ILE A 30 4.38 11.05 -4.17
C ILE A 30 3.85 9.76 -3.54
N SER A 31 2.93 9.07 -4.22
CA SER A 31 2.41 7.74 -3.83
C SER A 31 2.80 6.70 -4.88
N ALA A 32 3.60 5.69 -4.49
CA ALA A 32 4.20 4.69 -5.38
C ALA A 32 3.91 3.24 -4.92
N SER A 33 2.73 2.66 -5.11
CA SER A 33 1.46 3.23 -5.61
C SER A 33 0.29 2.46 -4.98
N ARG A 34 -0.92 3.02 -5.03
CA ARG A 34 -2.13 2.34 -4.56
C ARG A 34 -2.66 1.28 -5.55
N ARG A 35 -2.12 1.21 -6.77
CA ARG A 35 -2.70 0.46 -7.90
C ARG A 35 -1.88 -0.76 -8.32
N THR A 36 -0.59 -0.71 -8.08
CA THR A 36 0.37 -1.77 -8.36
C THR A 36 1.53 -1.68 -7.38
N ASP A 37 2.16 -2.81 -7.09
CA ASP A 37 3.31 -2.86 -6.20
C ASP A 37 4.57 -2.44 -6.98
N ILE A 38 4.81 -1.13 -7.02
CA ILE A 38 5.93 -0.54 -7.77
C ILE A 38 7.25 -1.00 -7.15
N VAL A 39 7.31 -1.06 -5.81
CA VAL A 39 8.52 -1.44 -5.08
C VAL A 39 8.94 -2.85 -5.45
N THR A 40 8.00 -3.81 -5.44
CA THR A 40 8.36 -5.20 -5.72
C THR A 40 8.65 -5.44 -7.21
N TRP A 41 7.79 -4.95 -8.10
CA TRP A 41 7.78 -5.40 -9.51
C TRP A 41 8.27 -4.39 -10.53
N TYR A 42 8.42 -3.12 -10.12
CA TYR A 42 8.81 -2.03 -11.01
C TYR A 42 9.99 -1.24 -10.47
N ALA A 43 10.81 -1.83 -9.58
CA ALA A 43 12.00 -1.21 -9.00
C ALA A 43 12.93 -0.62 -10.07
N ALA A 44 13.25 -1.39 -11.13
CA ALA A 44 14.10 -0.92 -12.23
C ALA A 44 13.53 0.30 -12.96
N TRP A 45 12.22 0.32 -13.20
CA TRP A 45 11.53 1.46 -13.80
C TRP A 45 11.54 2.66 -12.85
N PHE A 46 11.31 2.43 -11.55
CA PHE A 46 11.21 3.48 -10.57
C PHE A 46 12.57 4.16 -10.35
N THR A 47 13.66 3.38 -10.25
CA THR A 47 15.02 3.93 -10.20
C THR A 47 15.32 4.83 -11.41
N LYS A 48 14.97 4.38 -12.63
CA LYS A 48 15.15 5.19 -13.84
C LYS A 48 14.32 6.48 -13.79
N ALA A 49 13.09 6.43 -13.29
CA ALA A 49 12.24 7.61 -13.15
C ALA A 49 12.81 8.62 -12.14
N ILE A 50 13.33 8.14 -10.99
CA ILE A 50 14.00 8.97 -9.99
C ILE A 50 15.25 9.63 -10.58
N HIS A 51 16.11 8.87 -11.27
CA HIS A 51 17.30 9.42 -11.92
C HIS A 51 16.98 10.46 -12.99
N ARG A 52 15.90 10.25 -13.73
CA ARG A 52 15.41 11.21 -14.72
C ARG A 52 14.78 12.46 -14.07
N GLY A 53 14.36 12.38 -12.81
CA GLY A 53 13.74 13.48 -12.06
C GLY A 53 12.29 13.75 -12.44
N TRP A 54 11.64 12.88 -13.22
CA TRP A 54 10.22 13.02 -13.56
C TRP A 54 9.58 11.72 -14.07
N VAL A 55 8.25 11.66 -13.96
CA VAL A 55 7.43 10.59 -14.52
C VAL A 55 6.21 11.14 -15.24
N LYS A 56 5.83 10.48 -16.34
CA LYS A 56 4.61 10.77 -17.09
C LYS A 56 3.47 9.92 -16.53
N VAL A 57 2.44 10.56 -16.00
CA VAL A 57 1.28 9.91 -15.39
C VAL A 57 0.05 10.15 -16.26
N ARG A 58 -0.77 9.11 -16.44
CA ARG A 58 -2.04 9.22 -17.17
C ARG A 58 -3.10 9.84 -16.27
N HIS A 59 -3.86 10.78 -16.79
CA HIS A 59 -5.00 11.33 -16.08
C HIS A 59 -6.06 10.24 -15.84
N PRO A 60 -6.65 10.10 -14.64
CA PRO A 60 -7.58 9.00 -14.35
C PRO A 60 -8.88 9.03 -15.18
N PHE A 61 -9.32 10.22 -15.59
CA PHE A 61 -10.62 10.45 -16.24
C PHE A 61 -10.50 10.94 -17.69
N SER A 62 -9.27 11.07 -18.22
CA SER A 62 -9.05 11.41 -19.63
C SER A 62 -7.91 10.58 -20.22
N ASN A 63 -7.73 10.65 -21.54
CA ASN A 63 -6.60 10.00 -22.20
C ASN A 63 -5.32 10.84 -22.14
N ASP A 64 -5.37 11.99 -21.47
CA ASP A 64 -4.24 12.89 -21.35
C ASP A 64 -3.19 12.35 -20.39
N PHE A 65 -1.99 12.89 -20.54
CA PHE A 65 -0.89 12.66 -19.64
C PHE A 65 -0.38 13.98 -19.09
N TYR A 66 0.11 13.93 -17.86
CA TYR A 66 0.80 15.05 -17.23
C TYR A 66 2.15 14.59 -16.68
N LEU A 67 3.08 15.54 -16.57
CA LEU A 67 4.39 15.31 -16.00
C LEU A 67 4.36 15.60 -14.50
N VAL A 68 5.00 14.71 -13.75
CA VAL A 68 5.16 14.79 -12.30
C VAL A 68 6.64 14.88 -12.02
N SER A 69 7.06 15.95 -11.35
CA SER A 69 8.44 16.07 -10.90
C SER A 69 8.74 15.05 -9.81
N LEU A 70 9.88 14.37 -9.95
CA LEU A 70 10.48 13.50 -8.95
C LEU A 70 11.80 14.09 -8.43
N LYS A 71 12.11 15.36 -8.74
CA LYS A 71 13.28 16.02 -8.17
C LYS A 71 13.16 16.10 -6.65
N PRO A 72 14.20 15.78 -5.86
CA PRO A 72 14.13 15.80 -4.39
C PRO A 72 13.62 17.12 -3.79
N GLU A 73 14.00 18.25 -4.39
CA GLU A 73 13.57 19.59 -3.96
C GLU A 73 12.07 19.87 -4.15
N ASP A 74 11.40 19.11 -5.02
CA ASP A 74 9.97 19.25 -5.32
C ASP A 74 9.11 18.28 -4.50
N VAL A 75 9.72 17.26 -3.89
CA VAL A 75 9.03 16.17 -3.21
C VAL A 75 9.15 16.33 -1.70
N HIS A 76 8.01 16.30 -1.01
CA HIS A 76 7.96 16.31 0.45
C HIS A 76 8.23 14.91 1.01
N THR A 77 7.49 13.92 0.51
CA THR A 77 7.58 12.52 0.94
C THR A 77 7.37 11.61 -0.25
N VAL A 78 8.16 10.55 -0.34
CA VAL A 78 7.84 9.40 -1.18
C VAL A 78 7.16 8.34 -0.33
N VAL A 79 5.87 8.12 -0.57
CA VAL A 79 5.07 7.09 0.09
C VAL A 79 5.13 5.81 -0.74
N LEU A 80 5.70 4.76 -0.16
CA LEU A 80 5.92 3.46 -0.78
C LEU A 80 4.85 2.48 -0.31
N TRP A 81 4.32 1.70 -1.23
CA TRP A 81 3.28 0.71 -0.94
C TRP A 81 3.76 -0.64 -1.44
N SER A 82 3.85 -1.61 -0.53
CA SER A 82 4.31 -2.93 -0.94
C SER A 82 3.79 -4.05 -0.06
N LYS A 83 3.72 -5.24 -0.65
CA LYS A 83 3.60 -6.53 0.03
C LYS A 83 4.96 -7.22 0.20
N ASP A 84 6.01 -6.71 -0.44
CA ASP A 84 7.37 -7.21 -0.34
C ASP A 84 8.40 -6.08 -0.57
N PHE A 85 8.98 -5.59 0.52
CA PHE A 85 10.04 -4.59 0.50
C PHE A 85 11.43 -5.18 0.25
N SER A 86 11.59 -6.51 0.07
CA SER A 86 12.89 -7.12 -0.19
C SER A 86 13.66 -6.44 -1.35
N PRO A 87 13.03 -6.03 -2.47
CA PRO A 87 13.77 -5.36 -3.55
C PRO A 87 14.33 -3.99 -3.15
N LEU A 88 13.65 -3.27 -2.25
CA LEU A 88 14.15 -2.03 -1.68
C LEU A 88 15.30 -2.31 -0.71
N LEU A 89 15.11 -3.25 0.22
CA LEU A 89 16.09 -3.54 1.28
C LEU A 89 17.41 -4.09 0.71
N GLU A 90 17.32 -4.93 -0.33
CA GLU A 90 18.47 -5.49 -1.06
C GLU A 90 19.07 -4.52 -2.09
N ASN A 91 18.53 -3.29 -2.19
CA ASN A 91 18.96 -2.29 -3.18
C ASN A 91 18.92 -2.79 -4.63
N ARG A 92 17.92 -3.62 -4.99
CA ARG A 92 17.77 -4.11 -6.36
C ARG A 92 17.64 -2.93 -7.32
N TYR A 93 18.40 -2.98 -8.41
CA TYR A 93 18.48 -1.92 -9.41
C TYR A 93 18.87 -0.53 -8.85
N GLY A 94 19.54 -0.47 -7.71
CA GLY A 94 19.92 0.81 -7.07
C GLY A 94 18.74 1.58 -6.49
N LEU A 95 17.60 0.94 -6.25
CA LEU A 95 16.37 1.62 -5.80
C LEU A 95 16.56 2.32 -4.44
N ARG A 96 17.25 1.68 -3.49
CA ARG A 96 17.53 2.27 -2.18
C ARG A 96 18.40 3.51 -2.31
N ASP A 97 19.45 3.42 -3.11
CA ASP A 97 20.37 4.54 -3.35
C ASP A 97 19.67 5.70 -4.05
N ALA A 98 18.81 5.40 -5.03
CA ALA A 98 18.01 6.41 -5.70
C ALA A 98 17.04 7.12 -4.72
N LEU A 99 16.38 6.36 -3.84
CA LEU A 99 15.45 6.88 -2.85
C LEU A 99 16.14 7.61 -1.69
N SER A 100 17.41 7.33 -1.41
CA SER A 100 18.19 8.01 -0.36
C SER A 100 18.31 9.52 -0.55
N LYS A 101 18.02 10.02 -1.76
CA LYS A 101 18.02 11.45 -2.11
C LYS A 101 16.82 12.21 -1.53
N TYR A 102 15.75 11.53 -1.13
CA TYR A 102 14.56 12.17 -0.57
C TYR A 102 14.68 12.31 0.94
N ASP A 103 14.24 13.46 1.46
CA ASP A 103 14.29 13.76 2.89
C ASP A 103 13.41 12.81 3.72
N GLN A 104 12.30 12.33 3.16
CA GLN A 104 11.38 11.45 3.87
C GLN A 104 10.82 10.34 2.96
N LEU A 105 10.91 9.11 3.47
CA LEU A 105 10.19 7.94 2.99
C LEU A 105 9.11 7.55 4.00
N PHE A 106 7.95 7.10 3.51
CA PHE A 106 6.88 6.58 4.35
C PHE A 106 6.37 5.27 3.75
N CYS A 107 6.31 4.19 4.52
CA CYS A 107 6.05 2.85 4.01
C CYS A 107 4.70 2.31 4.48
N HIS A 108 3.84 1.97 3.54
CA HIS A 108 2.67 1.12 3.74
C HIS A 108 3.04 -0.33 3.48
N PHE A 109 3.21 -1.12 4.53
CA PHE A 109 3.56 -2.53 4.42
C PHE A 109 2.32 -3.40 4.59
N THR A 110 1.90 -4.04 3.51
CA THR A 110 0.73 -4.89 3.47
C THR A 110 1.09 -6.34 3.76
N ILE A 111 0.69 -6.83 4.93
CA ILE A 111 0.89 -8.22 5.34
C ILE A 111 -0.49 -8.77 5.71
N THR A 112 -1.08 -9.53 4.80
CA THR A 112 -2.44 -10.10 4.98
C THR A 112 -2.41 -11.48 5.63
N GLY A 113 -1.24 -12.11 5.71
CA GLY A 113 -1.09 -13.51 6.09
C GLY A 113 -1.06 -14.50 4.92
N LEU A 114 -1.48 -14.08 3.72
CA LEU A 114 -1.85 -15.00 2.63
C LEU A 114 -0.77 -15.18 1.56
N GLY A 115 0.43 -14.66 1.77
CA GLY A 115 1.54 -14.85 0.84
C GLY A 115 1.87 -16.33 0.61
N ALA A 116 2.32 -16.64 -0.60
CA ALA A 116 2.57 -17.99 -1.11
C ALA A 116 1.35 -18.93 -1.11
N THR A 117 0.13 -18.40 -0.94
CA THR A 117 -1.12 -19.14 -1.14
C THR A 117 -1.69 -18.86 -2.53
N PRO A 118 -2.68 -19.65 -3.01
CA PRO A 118 -3.40 -19.32 -4.24
C PRO A 118 -4.09 -17.95 -4.24
N LEU A 119 -4.31 -17.33 -3.06
CA LEU A 119 -4.88 -15.99 -2.96
C LEU A 119 -3.86 -14.90 -3.27
N GLU A 120 -2.58 -15.11 -2.95
CA GLU A 120 -1.45 -14.19 -3.17
C GLU A 120 -0.18 -14.96 -3.61
N PRO A 121 -0.19 -15.50 -4.83
CA PRO A 121 0.76 -16.54 -5.24
C PRO A 121 2.21 -16.06 -5.36
N LYS A 122 2.43 -14.76 -5.61
CA LYS A 122 3.78 -14.17 -5.75
C LYS A 122 4.06 -13.11 -4.69
N VAL A 123 3.49 -13.29 -3.52
CA VAL A 123 3.74 -12.48 -2.32
C VAL A 123 4.47 -13.38 -1.31
N PRO A 124 5.52 -12.91 -0.62
CA PRO A 124 6.23 -13.72 0.36
C PRO A 124 5.30 -14.18 1.49
N PRO A 125 5.50 -15.39 2.06
CA PRO A 125 4.85 -15.81 3.30
C PRO A 125 4.95 -14.74 4.37
N TRP A 126 3.93 -14.63 5.24
CA TRP A 126 3.88 -13.53 6.20
C TRP A 126 5.08 -13.53 7.16
N GLN A 127 5.65 -14.69 7.48
CA GLN A 127 6.86 -14.82 8.28
C GLN A 127 8.07 -14.16 7.62
N GLU A 128 8.19 -14.27 6.29
CA GLU A 128 9.23 -13.58 5.52
C GLU A 128 8.96 -12.08 5.46
N ALA A 129 7.70 -11.68 5.28
CA ALA A 129 7.32 -10.27 5.26
C ALA A 129 7.62 -9.56 6.59
N VAL A 130 7.23 -10.13 7.74
CA VAL A 130 7.49 -9.50 9.05
C VAL A 130 8.98 -9.42 9.38
N ARG A 131 9.82 -10.34 8.88
CA ARG A 131 11.28 -10.28 9.02
C ARG A 131 11.91 -9.06 8.34
N GLN A 132 11.20 -8.41 7.42
CA GLN A 132 11.66 -7.19 6.76
C GLN A 132 11.46 -5.94 7.63
N LEU A 133 10.61 -5.99 8.68
CA LEU A 133 10.23 -4.83 9.49
C LEU A 133 11.42 -4.13 10.17
N PRO A 134 12.39 -4.82 10.81
CA PRO A 134 13.49 -4.14 11.51
C PRO A 134 14.32 -3.28 10.55
N GLU A 135 14.73 -3.85 9.42
CA GLU A 135 15.53 -3.14 8.42
C GLU A 135 14.71 -2.06 7.69
N LEU A 136 13.41 -2.27 7.50
CA LEU A 136 12.52 -1.25 6.93
C LEU A 136 12.38 -0.04 7.86
N VAL A 137 12.18 -0.26 9.16
CA VAL A 137 12.10 0.80 10.18
C VAL A 137 13.42 1.56 10.24
N LYS A 138 14.55 0.85 10.24
CA LYS A 138 15.89 1.46 10.20
C LYS A 138 16.09 2.30 8.94
N LEU A 139 15.66 1.82 7.77
CA LEU A 139 15.77 2.51 6.49
C LEU A 139 14.97 3.83 6.49
N VAL A 140 13.76 3.85 7.05
CA VAL A 140 12.94 5.07 7.11
C VAL A 140 13.29 5.99 8.29
N GLY A 141 14.05 5.49 9.27
CA GLY A 141 14.62 6.23 10.41
C GLY A 141 13.66 6.53 11.56
N ASP A 142 12.36 6.23 11.42
CA ASP A 142 11.35 6.40 12.48
C ASP A 142 10.24 5.36 12.26
N PRO A 143 9.91 4.51 13.25
CA PRO A 143 8.89 3.47 13.08
C PRO A 143 7.49 4.04 12.78
N ARG A 144 7.22 5.31 13.15
CA ARG A 144 5.97 6.00 12.81
C ARG A 144 5.86 6.33 11.32
N ARG A 145 6.95 6.22 10.56
CA ARG A 145 6.96 6.29 9.09
C ARG A 145 6.68 4.95 8.43
N VAL A 146 6.42 3.90 9.19
CA VAL A 146 5.89 2.63 8.70
C VAL A 146 4.47 2.46 9.22
N THR A 147 3.56 2.04 8.35
CA THR A 147 2.25 1.54 8.78
C THR A 147 2.04 0.13 8.27
N LEU A 148 1.61 -0.72 9.19
CA LEU A 148 1.13 -2.05 8.86
C LEU A 148 -0.26 -1.94 8.23
N ARG A 149 -0.46 -2.68 7.15
CA ARG A 149 -1.75 -2.88 6.50
C ARG A 149 -2.12 -4.35 6.60
N PHE A 150 -2.93 -4.71 7.61
CA PHE A 150 -3.64 -5.99 7.63
C PHE A 150 -4.91 -5.83 6.79
N ASP A 151 -4.69 -5.56 5.50
CA ASP A 151 -5.69 -5.00 4.60
C ASP A 151 -5.52 -5.58 3.18
N PRO A 152 -6.53 -6.28 2.63
CA PRO A 152 -7.86 -6.45 3.21
C PRO A 152 -7.99 -7.65 4.15
N ILE A 153 -8.99 -7.58 5.02
CA ILE A 153 -9.64 -8.72 5.65
C ILE A 153 -10.56 -9.35 4.59
N ILE A 154 -10.37 -10.63 4.31
CA ILE A 154 -11.12 -11.36 3.28
C ILE A 154 -11.81 -12.58 3.88
N HIS A 155 -12.97 -12.92 3.30
CA HIS A 155 -13.71 -14.14 3.60
C HIS A 155 -14.08 -14.84 2.29
N TRP A 156 -13.95 -16.16 2.28
CA TRP A 156 -14.32 -16.99 1.13
C TRP A 156 -14.83 -18.35 1.58
N GLU A 157 -15.62 -19.00 0.74
CA GLU A 157 -16.07 -20.37 0.95
C GLU A 157 -15.18 -21.34 0.16
N GLU A 158 -14.71 -22.39 0.82
CA GLU A 158 -14.03 -23.52 0.20
C GLU A 158 -14.54 -24.83 0.82
N ALA A 159 -14.98 -25.77 -0.02
CA ALA A 159 -15.53 -27.06 0.41
C ALA A 159 -16.66 -26.98 1.47
N GLY A 160 -17.47 -25.91 1.45
CA GLY A 160 -18.57 -25.69 2.39
C GLY A 160 -18.18 -24.98 3.70
N GLU A 161 -16.90 -24.65 3.89
CA GLU A 161 -16.41 -23.90 5.05
C GLU A 161 -16.11 -22.45 4.69
N ILE A 162 -16.49 -21.51 5.57
CA ILE A 162 -16.12 -20.09 5.44
C ILE A 162 -14.74 -19.89 6.07
N LEU A 163 -13.77 -19.50 5.25
CA LEU A 163 -12.40 -19.24 5.62
C LEU A 163 -12.12 -17.73 5.64
N SER A 164 -11.10 -17.34 6.41
CA SER A 164 -10.64 -15.95 6.50
C SER A 164 -9.14 -15.88 6.83
N ASN A 165 -8.51 -14.73 6.56
CA ASN A 165 -7.17 -14.44 7.02
C ASN A 165 -7.08 -13.97 8.48
N LEU A 166 -8.21 -13.73 9.16
CA LEU A 166 -8.24 -13.24 10.55
C LEU A 166 -7.35 -13.96 11.56
N PRO A 167 -7.19 -15.31 11.54
CA PRO A 167 -6.33 -15.97 12.51
C PRO A 167 -4.85 -15.57 12.41
N LEU A 168 -4.44 -14.94 11.31
CA LEU A 168 -3.09 -14.44 11.10
C LEU A 168 -2.90 -13.01 11.64
N ALA A 169 -3.97 -12.35 12.09
CA ALA A 169 -3.90 -10.98 12.59
C ALA A 169 -2.97 -10.88 13.81
N GLU A 170 -3.17 -11.69 14.84
CA GLU A 170 -2.40 -11.59 16.09
C GLU A 170 -0.87 -11.68 15.87
N PRO A 171 -0.32 -12.73 15.22
CA PRO A 171 1.14 -12.82 15.06
C PRO A 171 1.70 -11.68 14.20
N ILE A 172 0.95 -11.20 13.20
CA ILE A 172 1.38 -10.07 12.34
C ILE A 172 1.37 -8.76 13.12
N LEU A 173 0.32 -8.51 13.90
CA LEU A 173 0.20 -7.30 14.73
C LEU A 173 1.30 -7.28 15.79
N ARG A 174 1.55 -8.41 16.46
CA ARG A 174 2.62 -8.55 17.44
C ARG A 174 3.99 -8.21 16.85
N ALA A 175 4.31 -8.76 15.68
CA ALA A 175 5.57 -8.45 15.00
C ALA A 175 5.71 -6.96 14.63
N ALA A 176 4.61 -6.27 14.27
CA ALA A 176 4.65 -4.83 14.05
C ALA A 176 4.91 -4.05 15.35
N ALA A 177 4.23 -4.39 16.44
CA ALA A 177 4.42 -3.76 17.75
C ALA A 177 5.86 -3.92 18.28
N GLU A 178 6.44 -5.11 18.13
CA GLU A 178 7.85 -5.41 18.50
C GLU A 178 8.86 -4.53 17.74
N ASN A 179 8.46 -3.99 16.59
CA ASN A 179 9.26 -3.06 15.78
C ASN A 179 8.87 -1.58 15.97
N GLY A 180 8.11 -1.27 17.03
CA GLY A 180 7.72 0.09 17.40
C GLY A 180 6.67 0.72 16.48
N ILE A 181 6.10 -0.04 15.54
CA ILE A 181 5.01 0.44 14.68
C ILE A 181 3.77 0.57 15.54
N THR A 182 3.04 1.68 15.39
CA THR A 182 1.85 1.96 16.21
C THR A 182 0.55 2.02 15.42
N SER A 183 0.62 2.08 14.07
CA SER A 183 -0.55 2.31 13.22
C SER A 183 -0.80 1.12 12.29
N VAL A 184 -1.97 0.49 12.48
CA VAL A 184 -2.45 -0.63 11.68
C VAL A 184 -3.70 -0.21 10.91
N ARG A 185 -3.73 -0.45 9.61
CA ARG A 185 -4.88 -0.18 8.75
C ARG A 185 -5.55 -1.49 8.37
N ILE A 186 -6.88 -1.48 8.44
CA ILE A 186 -7.73 -2.58 8.01
C ILE A 186 -8.81 -2.07 7.05
N SER A 187 -9.30 -2.97 6.22
CA SER A 187 -10.59 -2.83 5.53
C SER A 187 -11.15 -4.22 5.24
N PHE A 188 -12.46 -4.34 5.11
CA PHE A 188 -13.07 -5.56 4.57
C PHE A 188 -13.06 -5.48 3.04
N ALA A 189 -12.65 -6.57 2.38
CA ALA A 189 -12.55 -6.59 0.93
C ALA A 189 -13.90 -6.29 0.26
N THR A 190 -13.96 -5.22 -0.51
CA THR A 190 -15.08 -4.98 -1.42
C THR A 190 -15.00 -5.93 -2.61
N ILE A 191 -16.00 -6.78 -2.79
CA ILE A 191 -16.03 -7.76 -3.87
C ILE A 191 -16.60 -7.13 -5.16
N TYR A 192 -15.75 -6.43 -5.90
CA TYR A 192 -16.09 -5.79 -7.18
C TYR A 192 -16.55 -6.81 -8.23
N GLY A 193 -17.37 -6.37 -9.20
CA GLY A 193 -17.90 -7.23 -10.26
C GLY A 193 -16.83 -8.02 -11.03
N LYS A 194 -15.65 -7.42 -11.30
CA LYS A 194 -14.54 -8.14 -11.95
C LYS A 194 -13.85 -9.17 -11.05
N VAL A 195 -13.89 -8.98 -9.72
CA VAL A 195 -13.39 -9.94 -8.74
C VAL A 195 -14.37 -11.11 -8.63
N ARG A 196 -15.69 -10.84 -8.62
CA ARG A 196 -16.75 -11.87 -8.64
C ARG A 196 -16.66 -12.80 -9.86
N LYS A 197 -16.22 -12.27 -11.01
CA LYS A 197 -16.07 -13.03 -12.26
C LYS A 197 -14.84 -13.97 -12.28
N ARG A 198 -13.95 -13.89 -11.28
CA ARG A 198 -12.76 -14.77 -11.21
C ARG A 198 -13.20 -16.17 -10.77
N LYS A 199 -13.13 -17.13 -11.69
CA LYS A 199 -13.51 -18.54 -11.46
C LYS A 199 -12.66 -19.16 -10.33
N GLY A 200 -13.27 -20.09 -9.59
CA GLY A 200 -12.59 -20.86 -8.53
C GLY A 200 -12.62 -20.23 -7.14
N TRP A 201 -13.34 -19.12 -6.96
CA TRP A 201 -13.48 -18.42 -5.69
C TRP A 201 -14.94 -18.06 -5.40
N LYS A 202 -15.41 -18.42 -4.21
CA LYS A 202 -16.71 -18.00 -3.68
C LYS A 202 -16.46 -16.97 -2.58
N TRP A 203 -16.56 -15.70 -2.93
CA TRP A 203 -16.30 -14.60 -1.98
C TRP A 203 -17.50 -14.37 -1.07
N ILE A 204 -17.22 -14.19 0.23
CA ILE A 204 -18.21 -13.81 1.23
C ILE A 204 -17.92 -12.37 1.67
N ASP A 205 -18.94 -11.53 1.64
CA ASP A 205 -18.90 -10.21 2.27
C ASP A 205 -19.69 -10.29 3.57
N PRO A 206 -19.04 -10.27 4.75
CA PRO A 206 -19.74 -10.41 6.01
C PRO A 206 -20.79 -9.30 6.22
N PRO A 207 -21.91 -9.61 6.91
CA PRO A 207 -22.87 -8.59 7.31
C PRO A 207 -22.22 -7.59 8.28
N LEU A 208 -22.82 -6.40 8.42
CA LEU A 208 -22.26 -5.31 9.21
C LEU A 208 -22.02 -5.74 10.67
N GLU A 209 -22.97 -6.45 11.27
CA GLU A 209 -22.92 -6.95 12.64
C GLU A 209 -21.64 -7.78 12.84
N ARG A 210 -21.36 -8.70 11.91
CA ARG A 210 -20.15 -9.52 11.95
C ARG A 210 -18.87 -8.70 11.75
N LYS A 211 -18.91 -7.68 10.87
CA LYS A 211 -17.76 -6.76 10.68
C LYS A 211 -17.45 -5.97 11.96
N LEU A 212 -18.47 -5.57 12.72
CA LEU A 212 -18.32 -4.85 13.98
C LEU A 212 -17.74 -5.73 15.09
N GLU A 213 -18.19 -6.98 15.20
CA GLU A 213 -17.61 -7.98 16.11
C GLU A 213 -16.12 -8.17 15.84
N ILE A 214 -15.77 -8.52 14.60
CA ILE A 214 -14.39 -8.72 14.14
C ILE A 214 -13.54 -7.46 14.42
N THR A 215 -14.08 -6.28 14.10
CA THR A 215 -13.35 -5.03 14.32
C THR A 215 -13.11 -4.78 15.80
N SER A 216 -14.10 -5.03 16.65
CA SER A 216 -13.99 -4.84 18.10
C SER A 216 -12.94 -5.76 18.70
N GLU A 217 -12.86 -7.02 18.25
CA GLU A 217 -11.82 -7.98 18.63
C GLU A 217 -10.43 -7.51 18.21
N LEU A 218 -10.26 -7.09 16.95
CA LEU A 218 -9.00 -6.56 16.43
C LEU A 218 -8.56 -5.29 17.16
N VAL A 219 -9.48 -4.38 17.50
CA VAL A 219 -9.19 -3.17 18.27
C VAL A 219 -8.72 -3.53 19.68
N ARG A 220 -9.37 -4.49 20.34
CA ARG A 220 -8.99 -4.94 21.69
C ARG A 220 -7.59 -5.56 21.69
N MET A 221 -7.33 -6.43 20.72
CA MET A 221 -6.03 -7.06 20.50
C MET A 221 -4.94 -6.03 20.21
N ALA A 222 -5.18 -5.14 19.25
CA ALA A 222 -4.25 -4.07 18.89
C ALA A 222 -3.92 -3.17 20.07
N ARG A 223 -4.91 -2.74 20.87
CA ARG A 223 -4.69 -1.91 22.05
C ARG A 223 -3.80 -2.60 23.08
N SER A 224 -3.97 -3.91 23.30
CA SER A 224 -3.11 -4.67 24.22
C SER A 224 -1.63 -4.73 23.77
N LEU A 225 -1.38 -4.49 22.48
CA LEU A 225 -0.05 -4.44 21.87
C LEU A 225 0.47 -3.00 21.68
N GLY A 226 -0.25 -1.97 22.16
CA GLY A 226 0.11 -0.56 21.93
C GLY A 226 -0.17 -0.07 20.49
N LEU A 227 -0.98 -0.80 19.73
CA LEU A 227 -1.34 -0.49 18.35
C LEU A 227 -2.69 0.22 18.27
N THR A 228 -2.83 1.06 17.25
CA THR A 228 -4.09 1.73 16.89
C THR A 228 -4.60 1.20 15.55
N ILE A 229 -5.85 0.75 15.54
CA ILE A 229 -6.53 0.28 14.33
C ILE A 229 -7.22 1.47 13.65
N HIS A 230 -7.00 1.57 12.34
CA HIS A 230 -7.66 2.54 11.47
C HIS A 230 -8.44 1.84 10.35
N SER A 231 -9.66 2.30 10.09
CA SER A 231 -10.53 1.83 9.01
C SER A 231 -10.52 2.79 7.81
N CYS A 232 -10.32 2.26 6.61
CA CYS A 232 -10.28 3.06 5.38
C CYS A 232 -11.69 3.29 4.79
N ALA A 233 -12.14 4.55 4.82
CA ALA A 233 -13.37 5.01 4.16
C ALA A 233 -14.64 4.23 4.54
N ASP A 234 -14.67 3.65 5.74
CA ASP A 234 -15.84 2.99 6.33
C ASP A 234 -16.07 3.54 7.74
N THR A 235 -17.04 4.45 7.86
CA THR A 235 -17.41 5.09 9.12
C THR A 235 -18.24 4.19 10.02
N SER A 236 -18.83 3.11 9.49
CA SER A 236 -19.64 2.19 10.28
C SER A 236 -18.79 1.47 11.34
N LEU A 237 -17.50 1.27 11.07
CA LEU A 237 -16.57 0.60 11.99
C LEU A 237 -16.09 1.49 13.14
N LEU A 238 -16.42 2.78 13.14
CA LEU A 238 -16.04 3.71 14.21
C LEU A 238 -16.63 3.28 15.56
N GLN A 239 -17.87 2.78 15.55
CA GLN A 239 -18.54 2.29 16.77
C GLN A 239 -17.87 1.04 17.37
N ALA A 240 -17.10 0.31 16.57
CA ALA A 240 -16.26 -0.82 17.02
C ALA A 240 -14.85 -0.37 17.46
N GLY A 241 -14.57 0.95 17.45
CA GLY A 241 -13.31 1.54 17.92
C GLY A 241 -12.22 1.68 16.86
N ALA A 242 -12.49 1.37 15.59
CA ALA A 242 -11.56 1.62 14.50
C ALA A 242 -11.60 3.10 14.08
N LEU A 243 -10.48 3.80 14.22
CA LEU A 243 -10.42 5.23 13.89
C LEU A 243 -10.46 5.47 12.38
N PRO A 244 -10.90 6.65 11.91
CA PRO A 244 -10.81 6.98 10.49
C PRO A 244 -9.36 6.92 9.99
N SER A 245 -9.15 6.24 8.87
CA SER A 245 -7.82 6.10 8.25
C SER A 245 -7.51 7.23 7.27
N ARG A 246 -6.24 7.60 7.25
CA ARG A 246 -5.61 8.46 6.24
C ARG A 246 -4.37 7.75 5.74
N CYS A 247 -4.42 7.13 4.57
CA CYS A 247 -3.23 6.48 4.03
C CYS A 247 -2.16 7.50 3.60
N ILE A 248 -2.59 8.67 3.15
CA ILE A 248 -1.74 9.85 3.04
C ILE A 248 -2.26 10.85 4.06
N ASP A 249 -1.44 11.21 5.04
CA ASP A 249 -1.82 12.13 6.10
C ASP A 249 -0.82 13.28 6.17
N GLY A 250 -1.11 14.37 5.45
CA GLY A 250 -0.23 15.53 5.37
C GLY A 250 0.19 16.09 6.74
N GLU A 251 -0.68 16.02 7.74
CA GLU A 251 -0.37 16.44 9.11
C GLU A 251 0.68 15.52 9.75
N LEU A 252 0.51 14.20 9.63
CA LEU A 252 1.49 13.23 10.12
C LEU A 252 2.81 13.35 9.35
N LEU A 253 2.76 13.44 8.02
CA LEU A 253 3.96 13.57 7.18
C LEU A 253 4.75 14.83 7.55
N SER A 254 4.06 15.96 7.79
CA SER A 254 4.68 17.21 8.25
C SER A 254 5.34 17.06 9.61
N ARG A 255 4.64 16.47 10.59
CA ARG A 255 5.18 16.23 11.95
C ARG A 255 6.41 15.33 11.94
N LEU A 256 6.44 14.36 11.02
CA LEU A 256 7.54 13.41 10.91
C LEU A 256 8.64 13.90 9.96
N HIS A 257 8.55 15.07 9.32
CA HIS A 257 9.54 15.51 8.33
C HIS A 257 10.85 15.92 9.00
N PRO A 258 12.02 15.36 8.62
CA PRO A 258 13.28 15.66 9.32
C PRO A 258 13.65 17.14 9.30
N LYS A 259 13.26 17.86 8.25
CA LYS A 259 13.49 19.30 8.07
C LYS A 259 12.32 20.19 8.51
N GLY A 260 11.26 19.61 9.09
CA GLY A 260 10.07 20.36 9.53
C GLY A 260 9.22 20.96 8.40
N PHE A 261 9.40 20.52 7.15
CA PHE A 261 8.56 20.97 6.03
C PHE A 261 7.11 20.55 6.21
N LYS A 262 6.22 21.32 5.60
CA LYS A 262 4.77 21.07 5.59
C LYS A 262 4.38 20.37 4.30
N ALA A 263 3.61 19.29 4.43
CA ALA A 263 2.93 18.63 3.33
C ALA A 263 1.54 19.25 3.10
N PRO A 264 0.95 19.09 1.91
CA PRO A 264 -0.46 19.44 1.67
C PRO A 264 -1.40 18.73 2.65
N THR A 265 -2.29 19.49 3.27
CA THR A 265 -3.26 19.01 4.27
C THR A 265 -4.70 19.01 3.76
N GLU A 266 -4.93 19.54 2.57
CA GLU A 266 -6.23 19.52 1.92
C GLU A 266 -6.67 18.09 1.62
N LYS A 267 -7.97 17.82 1.78
CA LYS A 267 -8.57 16.55 1.37
C LYS A 267 -8.35 16.31 -0.12
N ASP A 268 -7.88 15.12 -0.46
CA ASP A 268 -7.79 14.69 -1.85
C ASP A 268 -9.20 14.48 -2.44
N ARG A 269 -9.60 15.40 -3.33
CA ARG A 269 -10.90 15.37 -4.02
C ARG A 269 -11.07 14.16 -4.94
N GLY A 270 -9.98 13.49 -5.32
CA GLY A 270 -10.01 12.26 -6.10
C GLY A 270 -10.33 11.01 -5.27
N GLN A 271 -10.40 11.12 -3.93
CA GLN A 271 -10.76 10.01 -3.04
C GLN A 271 -12.25 10.02 -2.68
N ARG A 272 -12.71 8.90 -2.11
CA ARG A 272 -14.08 8.74 -1.63
C ARG A 272 -14.45 9.84 -0.62
N PRO A 273 -15.74 10.25 -0.53
CA PRO A 273 -16.18 11.25 0.43
C PRO A 273 -15.75 10.95 1.88
N GLN A 274 -15.79 9.67 2.28
CA GLN A 274 -15.42 9.20 3.63
C GLN A 274 -13.91 9.00 3.82
N CYS A 275 -13.10 9.09 2.76
CA CYS A 275 -11.64 8.92 2.87
C CYS A 275 -11.00 10.18 3.47
N GLY A 276 -10.17 10.03 4.50
CA GLY A 276 -9.47 11.14 5.14
C GLY A 276 -8.13 11.52 4.49
N CYS A 277 -7.74 10.91 3.37
CA CYS A 277 -6.42 11.17 2.78
C CYS A 277 -6.28 12.62 2.30
N THR A 278 -5.08 13.16 2.48
CA THR A 278 -4.71 14.46 1.92
C THR A 278 -4.17 14.31 0.49
N VAL A 279 -4.06 15.42 -0.23
CA VAL A 279 -3.61 15.47 -1.63
C VAL A 279 -2.24 14.82 -1.79
N SER A 280 -2.13 13.94 -2.79
CA SER A 280 -0.88 13.32 -3.23
C SER A 280 -0.97 12.97 -4.71
N ILE A 281 0.18 12.73 -5.33
CA ILE A 281 0.27 12.30 -6.72
C ILE A 281 0.61 10.82 -6.75
N ASP A 282 -0.35 9.99 -7.16
CA ASP A 282 -0.12 8.57 -7.37
C ASP A 282 0.53 8.34 -8.74
N ILE A 283 1.75 7.80 -8.73
CA ILE A 283 2.55 7.57 -9.95
C ILE A 283 2.32 6.18 -10.57
N GLY A 284 1.45 5.36 -9.96
CA GLY A 284 1.01 4.09 -10.52
C GLY A 284 -0.10 4.28 -11.56
N SER A 285 -0.07 3.48 -12.62
CA SER A 285 -1.11 3.48 -13.66
C SER A 285 -2.02 2.27 -13.54
N TYR A 286 -3.31 2.43 -13.87
CA TYR A 286 -4.20 1.29 -14.06
C TYR A 286 -3.75 0.41 -15.24
N THR A 287 -2.93 0.86 -16.17
CA THR A 287 -2.41 -0.04 -17.22
C THR A 287 -1.26 -0.93 -16.76
N MET A 288 -0.68 -0.67 -15.58
CA MET A 288 0.37 -1.51 -15.00
C MET A 288 -0.25 -2.77 -14.41
N LYS A 289 0.08 -3.92 -14.99
CA LYS A 289 -0.36 -5.21 -14.46
C LYS A 289 0.51 -5.60 -13.28
N CYS A 290 -0.09 -5.92 -12.13
CA CYS A 290 0.66 -6.31 -10.94
C CYS A 290 0.99 -7.82 -10.97
N PRO A 291 2.27 -8.22 -11.05
CA PRO A 291 2.65 -9.63 -11.06
C PRO A 291 2.37 -10.38 -9.76
N SER A 292 2.12 -9.69 -8.62
CA SER A 292 1.74 -10.33 -7.35
C SER A 292 0.54 -11.28 -7.47
N GLY A 293 -0.35 -11.02 -8.44
CA GLY A 293 -1.40 -11.96 -8.81
C GLY A 293 -2.53 -12.11 -7.79
N CYS A 294 -2.67 -11.19 -6.83
CA CYS A 294 -3.67 -11.33 -5.76
C CYS A 294 -5.10 -11.42 -6.31
N VAL A 295 -5.78 -12.54 -6.04
CA VAL A 295 -7.05 -12.89 -6.70
C VAL A 295 -8.27 -12.13 -6.17
N TYR A 296 -8.13 -11.42 -5.04
CA TYR A 296 -9.14 -10.48 -4.53
C TYR A 296 -8.90 -9.04 -5.01
N CYS A 297 -7.75 -8.74 -5.64
CA CYS A 297 -7.34 -7.36 -5.90
C CYS A 297 -8.24 -6.68 -6.95
N TYR A 298 -8.73 -5.48 -6.62
CA TYR A 298 -9.57 -4.65 -7.47
C TYR A 298 -8.80 -3.89 -8.56
N ALA A 299 -7.47 -3.91 -8.58
CA ALA A 299 -6.69 -3.22 -9.62
C ALA A 299 -6.53 -4.13 -10.85
N HIS A 300 -5.31 -4.34 -11.33
CA HIS A 300 -5.02 -5.21 -12.48
C HIS A 300 -3.95 -6.24 -12.16
N PRO A 301 -4.24 -7.24 -11.31
CA PRO A 301 -3.32 -8.36 -11.07
C PRO A 301 -3.16 -9.24 -12.32
N ILE A 302 -1.98 -9.81 -12.52
CA ILE A 302 -1.75 -10.91 -13.46
C ILE A 302 -2.24 -12.19 -12.79
N ILE A 303 -3.51 -12.52 -13.03
CA ILE A 303 -4.14 -13.72 -12.47
C ILE A 303 -3.67 -14.94 -13.26
N GLN A 304 -3.12 -15.93 -12.56
CA GLN A 304 -2.93 -17.26 -13.11
C GLN A 304 -4.20 -18.10 -12.89
N PRO A 305 -4.55 -19.03 -13.80
CA PRO A 305 -5.64 -19.96 -13.56
C PRO A 305 -5.41 -20.74 -12.26
N LYS A 306 -6.47 -21.01 -11.49
CA LYS A 306 -6.38 -21.97 -10.36
C LYS A 306 -6.07 -23.33 -11.00
N ASN A 307 -4.83 -23.82 -10.87
CA ASN A 307 -4.49 -25.17 -11.33
C ASN A 307 -5.40 -26.14 -10.55
N LEU A 308 -6.28 -26.84 -11.28
CA LEU A 308 -7.25 -27.78 -10.72
C LEU A 308 -6.66 -29.19 -10.51
N ASN A 309 -5.33 -29.34 -10.50
CA ASN A 309 -4.68 -30.64 -10.24
C ASN A 309 -4.11 -30.69 -8.82
N PRO A 310 -4.79 -31.38 -7.87
CA PRO A 310 -4.26 -31.67 -6.54
C PRO A 310 -3.43 -32.95 -6.61
N SER A 311 -2.24 -32.89 -7.21
CA SER A 311 -1.23 -33.91 -6.96
C SER A 311 0.07 -33.21 -6.62
N GLU A 312 0.41 -33.30 -5.33
CA GLU A 312 1.76 -33.12 -4.80
C GLU A 312 2.34 -31.72 -4.87
N LYS A 313 2.12 -30.95 -3.80
CA LYS A 313 3.18 -30.52 -2.85
C LYS A 313 2.60 -29.53 -1.83
N SER A 314 2.54 -30.01 -0.58
CA SER A 314 2.54 -29.23 0.65
C SER A 314 1.82 -27.86 0.61
N SER A 315 0.49 -27.90 0.69
CA SER A 315 -0.23 -26.81 1.35
C SER A 315 0.35 -26.68 2.77
N PRO A 316 0.77 -25.50 3.24
CA PRO A 316 0.98 -25.32 4.67
C PRO A 316 -0.38 -25.63 5.29
N ARG A 317 -0.47 -26.76 5.99
CA ARG A 317 -1.70 -27.18 6.62
C ARG A 317 -2.14 -26.02 7.53
N LEU A 318 -3.20 -25.30 7.13
CA LEU A 318 -4.01 -24.47 8.03
C LEU A 318 -4.77 -25.33 9.07
N ARG A 319 -4.39 -26.60 9.25
CA ARG A 319 -4.87 -27.49 10.31
C ARG A 319 -4.16 -27.09 11.61
N GLY A 320 -4.69 -26.06 12.24
CA GLY A 320 -4.22 -25.60 13.54
C GLY A 320 -4.92 -24.34 14.04
N LEU A 321 -5.99 -23.88 13.39
CA LEU A 321 -6.72 -22.68 13.75
C LEU A 321 -8.20 -23.05 13.95
N ARG A 322 -8.48 -23.76 15.05
CA ARG A 322 -9.84 -23.93 15.56
C ARG A 322 -9.92 -23.19 16.90
N GLY A 323 -10.95 -22.36 17.04
CA GLY A 323 -11.38 -21.76 18.31
C GLY A 323 -10.70 -20.45 18.62
#